data_AF-A0A1I4B7J1-F1
#
_entry.id   AF-A0A1I4B7J1-F1
#
_cell.length_a   1.000
_cell.length_b   1.000
_cell.length_c   1.000
_cell.angle_alpha   90.00
_cell.angle_beta   90.00
_cell.angle_gamma   90.00
#
_symmetry.space_group_name_H-M   'P 1'
#
loop_
_entity.id
_entity.type
_entity.pdbx_description
1 polymer ?
#
loop_
_entity_poly.entity_id
_entity_poly.type
_entity_poly.pdbx_seq_one_letter_code
_entity_poly.pdbx_strand_id
1 'polypeptide(L)'
;MSDQFEQPGLRKLKPSNFHMTLFFVGNVEDHIVVTLLDRAKSIRSFPISLEFNELDYWRKPKVLCLTCQKQPSSLYHLVNALNRMMSGLPITRETRPFRAHITLARKAKYRPDMTFKPVRLSAERFALVESISTTDGVEYRVLESWPLPS
;
A
#
# COMPACT_ATOMS: atom_id res chain seq x y z
N MET A 1 -14.50 26.68 -3.59
CA MET A 1 -14.34 25.70 -2.48
C MET A 1 -13.15 24.78 -2.77
N SER A 2 -11.98 25.32 -3.18
CA SER A 2 -10.91 24.53 -3.79
C SER A 2 -9.62 24.48 -2.97
N ASP A 3 -9.52 25.28 -1.89
CA ASP A 3 -8.27 25.53 -1.17
C ASP A 3 -8.02 24.59 0.02
N GLN A 4 -8.97 23.74 0.40
CA GLN A 4 -8.82 22.92 1.61
C GLN A 4 -7.74 21.85 1.50
N PHE A 5 -7.41 21.41 0.28
CA PHE A 5 -6.39 20.39 0.02
C PHE A 5 -5.02 20.99 -0.34
N GLU A 6 -4.91 22.31 -0.49
CA GLU A 6 -3.66 22.99 -0.82
C GLU A 6 -2.86 23.30 0.45
N GLN A 7 -1.59 22.88 0.46
CA GLN A 7 -0.66 23.17 1.55
C GLN A 7 0.71 23.50 0.96
N PRO A 8 1.46 24.49 1.49
CA PRO A 8 2.77 24.83 0.97
C PRO A 8 3.73 23.63 1.05
N GLY A 9 4.24 23.20 -0.12
CA GLY A 9 5.16 22.08 -0.24
C GLY A 9 4.52 20.68 -0.25
N LEU A 10 3.18 20.59 -0.24
CA LEU A 10 2.47 19.33 -0.39
C LEU A 10 2.84 18.69 -1.74
N ARG A 11 3.11 17.38 -1.72
CA ARG A 11 3.39 16.61 -2.93
C ARG A 11 2.31 15.57 -3.12
N LYS A 12 1.33 15.89 -3.97
CA LYS A 12 0.27 14.95 -4.36
C LYS A 12 0.88 13.80 -5.17
N LEU A 13 0.42 12.58 -4.92
CA LEU A 13 0.78 11.44 -5.75
C LEU A 13 0.00 11.51 -7.07
N LYS A 14 0.62 11.02 -8.14
CA LYS A 14 -0.08 10.77 -9.41
C LYS A 14 -1.11 9.65 -9.19
N PRO A 15 -2.30 9.69 -9.83
CA PRO A 15 -3.28 8.62 -9.69
C PRO A 15 -2.74 7.22 -10.00
N SER A 16 -1.82 7.10 -10.98
CA SER A 16 -1.13 5.85 -11.33
C SER A 16 -0.28 5.26 -10.20
N ASN A 17 0.04 6.06 -9.18
CA ASN A 17 0.84 5.64 -8.03
C ASN A 17 0.00 5.32 -6.80
N PHE A 18 -1.33 5.40 -6.88
CA PHE A 18 -2.20 4.99 -5.78
C PHE A 18 -2.18 3.46 -5.64
N HIS A 19 -1.83 2.99 -4.45
CA HIS A 19 -1.79 1.59 -4.11
C HIS A 19 -1.96 1.43 -2.59
N MET A 20 -2.38 0.23 -2.18
CA MET A 20 -2.36 -0.20 -0.78
C MET A 20 -1.18 -1.16 -0.60
N THR A 21 -0.13 -0.72 0.07
CA THR A 21 1.04 -1.55 0.35
C THR A 21 0.67 -2.64 1.36
N LEU A 22 0.86 -3.91 1.01
CA LEU A 22 0.63 -5.06 1.91
C LEU A 22 1.85 -5.37 2.78
N PHE A 23 3.05 -5.26 2.19
CA PHE A 23 4.34 -5.48 2.84
C PHE A 23 5.41 -4.67 2.09
N PHE A 24 6.31 -3.99 2.81
CA PHE A 24 7.44 -3.29 2.19
C PHE A 24 8.71 -4.13 2.31
N VAL A 25 9.22 -4.63 1.19
CA VAL A 25 10.39 -5.53 1.13
C VAL A 25 11.70 -4.77 1.37
N GLY A 26 11.76 -3.48 1.02
CA GLY A 26 12.99 -2.70 1.05
C GLY A 26 13.83 -2.91 -0.21
N ASN A 27 15.10 -2.50 -0.13
CA ASN A 27 16.08 -2.74 -1.18
C ASN A 27 16.70 -4.12 -0.95
N VAL A 28 16.55 -5.03 -1.90
CA VAL A 28 17.01 -6.42 -1.80
C VAL A 28 17.72 -6.84 -3.08
N GLU A 29 18.57 -7.84 -2.99
CA GLU A 29 19.27 -8.40 -4.15
C GLU A 29 18.33 -9.18 -5.07
N ASP A 30 18.67 -9.28 -6.35
CA ASP A 30 17.86 -9.93 -7.39
C ASP A 30 17.49 -11.38 -7.04
N HIS A 31 18.40 -12.11 -6.39
CA HIS A 31 18.13 -13.49 -5.98
C HIS A 31 17.01 -13.59 -4.92
N ILE A 32 16.84 -12.56 -4.08
CA ILE A 32 15.72 -12.45 -3.14
C ILE A 32 14.44 -12.20 -3.92
N VAL A 33 14.45 -11.33 -4.93
CA VAL A 33 13.28 -11.07 -5.80
C VAL A 33 12.80 -12.36 -6.45
N VAL A 34 13.70 -13.16 -7.03
CA VAL A 34 13.37 -14.47 -7.61
C VAL A 34 12.72 -15.39 -6.57
N THR A 35 13.26 -15.42 -5.36
CA THR A 35 12.69 -16.21 -4.25
C THR A 35 11.29 -15.74 -3.86
N LEU A 36 11.05 -14.42 -3.83
CA LEU A 36 9.73 -13.85 -3.52
C LEU A 36 8.70 -14.17 -4.60
N LEU A 37 9.08 -14.06 -5.87
CA LEU A 37 8.23 -14.41 -7.01
C LEU A 37 7.80 -15.87 -6.95
N ASP A 38 8.71 -16.78 -6.58
CA ASP A 38 8.37 -18.19 -6.48
C ASP A 38 7.46 -18.50 -5.28
N ARG A 39 7.82 -18.04 -4.08
CA ARG A 39 7.04 -18.30 -2.87
C ARG A 39 5.62 -17.70 -2.92
N ALA A 40 5.45 -16.57 -3.60
CA ALA A 40 4.14 -15.90 -3.70
C ALA A 40 3.11 -16.73 -4.49
N LYS A 41 3.54 -17.61 -5.40
CA LYS A 41 2.66 -18.52 -6.17
C LYS A 41 1.86 -19.46 -5.26
N SER A 42 2.42 -19.82 -4.11
CA SER A 42 1.79 -20.74 -3.15
C SER A 42 0.78 -20.06 -2.22
N ILE A 43 0.68 -18.72 -2.24
CA ILE A 43 -0.25 -17.99 -1.40
C ILE A 43 -1.67 -18.24 -1.88
N ARG A 44 -2.49 -18.84 -1.01
CA ARG A 44 -3.94 -18.91 -1.16
C ARG A 44 -4.57 -17.81 -0.32
N SER A 45 -5.45 -17.03 -0.93
CA SER A 45 -6.16 -15.93 -0.29
C SER A 45 -7.65 -16.01 -0.60
N PHE A 46 -8.41 -15.08 -0.07
CA PHE A 46 -9.84 -14.91 -0.29
C PHE A 46 -10.10 -13.56 -0.98
N PRO A 47 -11.32 -13.30 -1.48
CA PRO A 47 -11.70 -11.98 -1.98
C PRO A 47 -11.45 -10.89 -0.94
N ILE A 48 -10.98 -9.74 -1.39
CA ILE A 48 -10.76 -8.58 -0.54
C ILE A 48 -11.60 -7.43 -1.08
N SER A 49 -12.56 -6.99 -0.27
CA SER A 49 -13.30 -5.75 -0.49
C SER A 49 -13.14 -4.83 0.71
N LEU A 50 -12.82 -3.58 0.45
CA LEU A 50 -12.53 -2.55 1.44
C LEU A 50 -13.27 -1.27 1.05
N GLU A 51 -13.76 -0.55 2.06
CA GLU A 51 -14.28 0.79 1.87
C GLU A 51 -13.39 1.78 2.61
N PHE A 52 -12.66 2.60 1.86
CA PHE A 52 -11.86 3.70 2.38
C PHE A 52 -12.77 4.89 2.65
N ASN A 53 -13.11 5.10 3.92
CA ASN A 53 -14.08 6.07 4.39
C ASN A 53 -13.49 7.13 5.33
N GLU A 54 -12.18 7.08 5.57
CA GLU A 54 -11.47 8.05 6.39
C GLU A 54 -10.33 8.71 5.63
N LEU A 55 -10.10 9.99 5.94
CA LEU A 55 -8.93 10.75 5.52
C LEU A 55 -8.06 10.99 6.75
N ASP A 56 -6.80 10.57 6.68
CA ASP A 56 -5.92 10.50 7.83
C ASP A 56 -4.60 11.23 7.58
N TYR A 57 -4.05 11.84 8.62
CA TYR A 57 -2.75 12.50 8.58
C TYR A 57 -1.77 11.84 9.54
N TRP A 58 -0.74 11.21 8.98
CA TRP A 58 0.33 10.62 9.76
C TRP A 58 1.45 11.64 9.95
N ARG A 59 1.47 12.27 11.12
CA ARG A 59 2.36 13.40 11.45
C ARG A 59 3.84 13.08 11.27
N LYS A 60 4.32 11.94 11.79
CA LYS A 60 5.75 11.55 11.71
C LYS A 60 6.24 11.41 10.26
N PRO A 61 5.59 10.64 9.38
CA PRO A 61 6.00 10.56 7.96
C PRO A 61 5.48 11.72 7.09
N LYS A 62 4.68 12.64 7.64
CA LYS A 62 4.03 13.75 6.91
C LYS A 62 3.22 13.26 5.71
N VAL A 63 2.42 12.21 5.92
CA VAL A 63 1.61 11.56 4.88
C VAL A 63 0.13 11.88 5.10
N LEU A 64 -0.54 12.24 4.01
CA LEU A 64 -1.99 12.28 3.94
C LEU A 64 -2.46 11.02 3.18
N CYS A 65 -3.33 10.23 3.78
CA CYS A 65 -3.77 8.96 3.22
C CYS A 65 -5.26 8.71 3.46
N LEU A 66 -5.85 7.90 2.59
CA LEU A 66 -7.13 7.27 2.88
C LEU A 66 -6.92 6.07 3.79
N THR A 67 -7.80 5.88 4.76
CA THR A 67 -7.85 4.70 5.63
C THR A 67 -9.27 4.14 5.70
N CYS A 68 -9.42 2.98 6.32
CA CYS A 68 -10.71 2.36 6.57
C CYS A 68 -10.84 1.96 8.04
N GLN A 69 -12.05 2.13 8.58
CA GLN A 69 -12.38 1.73 9.96
C GLN A 69 -12.45 0.22 10.13
N LYS A 70 -12.96 -0.48 9.10
CA LYS A 70 -13.17 -1.92 9.11
C LYS A 70 -12.34 -2.57 8.01
N GLN A 71 -11.51 -3.53 8.41
CA GLN A 71 -10.70 -4.33 7.50
C GLN A 71 -11.19 -5.79 7.57
N PRO A 72 -11.43 -6.45 6.43
CA PRO A 72 -11.93 -7.82 6.43
C PRO A 72 -10.83 -8.78 6.90
N SER A 73 -11.22 -9.90 7.52
CA SER A 73 -10.29 -10.95 7.95
C SER A 73 -9.47 -11.51 6.79
N SER A 74 -10.03 -11.54 5.57
CA SER A 74 -9.33 -11.95 4.35
C SER A 74 -8.08 -11.12 4.06
N LEU A 75 -8.11 -9.81 4.33
CA LEU A 75 -6.95 -8.95 4.18
C LEU A 75 -5.84 -9.33 5.16
N TYR A 76 -6.19 -9.56 6.43
CA TYR A 76 -5.22 -10.00 7.43
C TYR A 76 -4.66 -11.39 7.13
N HIS A 77 -5.46 -12.30 6.59
CA HIS A 77 -4.96 -13.60 6.13
C HIS A 77 -3.87 -13.43 5.05
N LEU A 78 -4.09 -12.57 4.07
CA LEU A 78 -3.11 -12.27 3.02
C LEU A 78 -1.84 -11.62 3.61
N VAL A 79 -1.99 -10.59 4.44
CA VAL A 79 -0.85 -9.91 5.08
C VAL A 79 -0.04 -10.89 5.95
N ASN A 80 -0.71 -11.76 6.70
CA ASN A 80 -0.04 -12.77 7.52
C ASN A 80 0.67 -13.84 6.67
N ALA A 81 0.08 -14.26 5.55
CA ALA A 81 0.73 -15.17 4.60
C ALA A 81 1.99 -14.53 4.00
N LEU A 82 1.93 -13.27 3.58
CA LEU A 82 3.08 -12.51 3.10
C LEU A 82 4.16 -12.39 4.18
N ASN A 83 3.80 -12.07 5.42
CA ASN A 83 4.76 -12.02 6.53
C ASN A 83 5.46 -13.36 6.78
N ARG A 84 4.71 -14.47 6.77
CA ARG A 84 5.30 -15.83 6.90
C ARG A 84 6.23 -16.16 5.74
N MET A 85 5.86 -15.76 4.53
CA MET A 85 6.66 -15.97 3.31
C MET A 85 8.06 -15.33 3.42
N MET A 86 8.19 -14.21 4.16
CA MET A 86 9.47 -13.54 4.39
C MET A 86 10.39 -14.28 5.37
N SER A 87 9.98 -15.40 5.95
CA SER A 87 10.80 -16.13 6.93
C SER A 87 12.08 -16.68 6.33
N GLY A 88 13.19 -16.52 7.06
CA GLY A 88 14.53 -16.92 6.64
C GLY A 88 15.18 -16.04 5.58
N LEU A 89 14.53 -14.94 5.16
CA LEU A 89 15.12 -13.97 4.24
C LEU A 89 15.73 -12.80 5.02
N PRO A 90 16.79 -12.15 4.51
CA PRO A 90 17.42 -10.97 5.12
C PRO A 90 16.55 -9.70 4.92
N ILE A 91 15.26 -9.78 5.23
CA ILE A 91 14.27 -8.71 5.08
C ILE A 91 13.85 -8.22 6.46
N THR A 92 13.96 -6.91 6.68
CA THR A 92 13.47 -6.28 7.92
C THR A 92 11.95 -6.24 7.91
N ARG A 93 11.33 -6.85 8.92
CA ARG A 93 9.87 -6.84 9.07
C ARG A 93 9.39 -5.60 9.79
N GLU A 94 8.27 -5.06 9.34
CA GLU A 94 7.55 -4.03 10.07
C GLU A 94 6.96 -4.63 11.36
N THR A 95 7.21 -3.99 12.50
CA THR A 95 6.70 -4.44 13.80
C THR A 95 5.35 -3.81 14.15
N ARG A 96 4.99 -2.71 13.47
CA ARG A 96 3.70 -2.05 13.68
C ARG A 96 2.57 -2.90 13.11
N PRO A 97 1.38 -2.89 13.74
CA PRO A 97 0.20 -3.51 13.16
C PRO A 97 -0.05 -3.00 11.75
N PHE A 98 -0.41 -3.92 10.86
CA PHE A 98 -0.82 -3.56 9.52
C PHE A 98 -2.05 -2.64 9.56
N ARG A 99 -2.01 -1.57 8.76
CA ARG A 99 -3.14 -0.66 8.57
C ARG A 99 -3.33 -0.41 7.09
N ALA A 100 -4.46 -0.86 6.56
CA ALA A 100 -4.85 -0.57 5.18
C ALA A 100 -4.90 0.95 4.96
N HIS A 101 -4.12 1.42 3.99
CA HIS A 101 -4.09 2.84 3.64
C HIS A 101 -3.69 3.02 2.17
N ILE A 102 -4.17 4.11 1.57
CA ILE A 102 -3.73 4.58 0.26
C ILE A 102 -3.15 5.98 0.44
N THR A 103 -1.86 6.14 0.15
CA THR A 103 -1.21 7.45 0.26
C THR A 103 -1.71 8.37 -0.85
N LEU A 104 -2.24 9.54 -0.48
CA LEU A 104 -2.70 10.56 -1.41
C LEU A 104 -1.63 11.63 -1.66
N ALA A 105 -0.93 12.02 -0.59
CA ALA A 105 0.10 13.06 -0.65
C ALA A 105 1.17 12.86 0.42
N ARG A 106 2.36 13.38 0.14
CA ARG A 106 3.50 13.47 1.06
C ARG A 106 3.81 14.93 1.38
N LYS A 107 4.63 15.15 2.42
CA LYS A 107 4.98 16.48 2.94
C LYS A 107 3.77 17.27 3.46
N ALA A 108 2.71 16.58 3.86
CA ALA A 108 1.54 17.20 4.47
C ALA A 108 1.90 17.81 5.84
N LYS A 109 1.31 18.96 6.15
CA LYS A 109 1.46 19.68 7.40
C LYS A 109 0.30 19.42 8.36
N TYR A 110 -0.89 19.18 7.84
CA TYR A 110 -2.10 18.91 8.62
C TYR A 110 -3.08 18.04 7.83
N ARG A 111 -4.05 17.45 8.54
CA ARG A 111 -5.24 16.83 7.95
C ARG A 111 -6.18 17.95 7.48
N PRO A 112 -6.56 18.02 6.19
CA PRO A 112 -7.52 19.00 5.74
C PRO A 112 -8.92 18.65 6.28
N ASP A 113 -9.69 19.67 6.61
CA ASP A 113 -11.08 19.50 7.03
C ASP A 113 -11.98 19.43 5.80
N MET A 114 -12.19 18.21 5.30
CA MET A 114 -13.03 17.95 4.13
C MET A 114 -13.79 16.64 4.26
N THR A 115 -14.94 16.58 3.60
CA THR A 115 -15.70 15.34 3.41
C THR A 115 -15.47 14.79 2.00
N PHE A 116 -15.58 13.48 1.85
CA PHE A 116 -15.46 12.81 0.57
C PHE A 116 -16.39 11.60 0.53
N LYS A 117 -16.76 11.15 -0.68
CA LYS A 117 -17.52 9.91 -0.84
C LYS A 117 -16.59 8.71 -0.60
N PRO A 118 -16.98 7.71 0.20
CA PRO A 118 -16.14 6.54 0.43
C PRO A 118 -15.71 5.87 -0.87
N VAL A 119 -14.46 5.42 -0.92
CA VAL A 119 -13.88 4.75 -2.07
C VAL A 119 -13.86 3.26 -1.82
N ARG A 120 -14.61 2.49 -2.63
CA ARG A 120 -14.60 1.03 -2.57
C ARG A 120 -13.49 0.47 -3.42
N LEU A 121 -12.70 -0.42 -2.84
CA LEU A 121 -11.68 -1.22 -3.50
C LEU A 121 -12.10 -2.68 -3.43
N SER A 122 -12.36 -3.29 -4.58
CA SER A 122 -12.48 -4.74 -4.72
C SER A 122 -11.23 -5.25 -5.42
N ALA A 123 -10.35 -5.91 -4.67
CA ALA A 123 -9.09 -6.40 -5.19
C ALA A 123 -9.26 -7.80 -5.76
N GLU A 124 -8.94 -7.96 -7.04
CA GLU A 124 -8.93 -9.25 -7.75
C GLU A 124 -7.52 -9.87 -7.78
N ARG A 125 -6.49 -9.08 -7.49
CA ARG A 125 -5.09 -9.49 -7.54
C ARG A 125 -4.27 -8.77 -6.48
N PHE A 126 -3.17 -9.38 -6.07
CA PHE A 126 -2.06 -8.70 -5.40
C PHE A 126 -0.80 -8.81 -6.26
N ALA A 127 0.18 -7.92 -6.06
CA ALA A 127 1.34 -7.84 -6.93
C ALA A 127 2.65 -7.61 -6.15
N LEU A 128 3.75 -8.12 -6.71
CA LEU A 128 5.10 -7.68 -6.36
C LEU A 128 5.45 -6.53 -7.29
N VAL A 129 5.84 -5.41 -6.68
CA VAL A 129 6.03 -4.14 -7.38
C VAL A 129 7.40 -3.59 -7.04
N GLU A 130 8.14 -3.20 -8.06
CA GLU A 130 9.39 -2.49 -7.94
C GLU A 130 9.15 -0.98 -7.97
N SER A 131 9.81 -0.27 -7.06
CA SER A 131 9.74 1.19 -6.93
C SER A 131 10.98 1.81 -7.58
N ILE A 132 10.85 2.34 -8.80
CA ILE A 132 11.94 2.93 -9.56
C ILE A 132 11.96 4.45 -9.31
N SER A 133 13.09 4.97 -8.84
CA SER A 133 13.27 6.43 -8.68
C SER A 133 13.62 7.05 -10.03
N THR A 134 12.86 8.05 -10.45
CA THR A 134 13.06 8.81 -11.68
C THR A 134 13.27 10.30 -11.36
N THR A 135 13.62 11.10 -12.37
CA THR A 135 13.73 12.57 -12.21
C THR A 135 12.41 13.22 -11.80
N ASP A 136 11.28 12.62 -12.22
CA ASP A 136 9.93 13.14 -12.01
C ASP A 136 9.19 12.51 -10.81
N GLY A 137 9.90 11.68 -10.03
CA GLY A 137 9.37 11.07 -8.82
C GLY A 137 9.64 9.57 -8.75
N VAL A 138 8.63 8.81 -8.34
CA VAL A 138 8.71 7.35 -8.25
C VAL A 138 7.74 6.77 -9.26
N GLU A 139 8.18 5.74 -9.99
CA GLU A 139 7.36 4.91 -10.85
C GLU A 139 7.29 3.50 -10.29
N TYR A 140 6.11 2.91 -10.34
CA TYR A 140 5.87 1.56 -9.86
C TYR A 140 5.75 0.61 -11.04
N ARG A 141 6.68 -0.36 -11.11
CA ARG A 141 6.67 -1.42 -12.12
C ARG A 141 6.19 -2.71 -11.48
N VAL A 142 5.07 -3.24 -11.98
CA VAL A 142 4.59 -4.57 -11.59
C VAL A 142 5.55 -5.62 -12.15
N LEU A 143 6.16 -6.41 -11.28
CA LEU A 143 7.02 -7.53 -11.68
C LEU A 143 6.18 -8.79 -11.95
N GLU A 144 5.22 -9.07 -11.07
CA GLU A 144 4.25 -10.15 -11.21
C GLU A 144 3.02 -9.85 -10.36
N SER A 145 1.88 -10.45 -10.72
CA SER A 145 0.65 -10.39 -9.93
C SER A 145 -0.01 -11.75 -9.83
N TRP A 146 -0.69 -12.01 -8.72
CA TRP A 146 -1.37 -13.27 -8.44
C TRP A 146 -2.85 -13.03 -8.15
N PRO A 147 -3.75 -13.91 -8.62
CA PRO A 147 -5.18 -13.77 -8.40
C PRO A 147 -5.53 -13.94 -6.92
N LEU A 148 -6.45 -13.11 -6.45
CA LEU A 148 -7.25 -13.36 -5.27
C LEU A 148 -8.50 -14.11 -5.77
N PRO A 149 -8.70 -15.39 -5.41
CA PRO A 149 -9.85 -16.13 -5.88
C PRO A 149 -11.13 -15.39 -5.47
N SER A 150 -12.04 -15.23 -6.42
CA SER A 150 -13.39 -14.67 -6.27
C SER A 150 -14.31 -15.60 -5.49
#